data_AF-A0A0N0D1Z6-F1
#
_entry.id   AF-A0A0N0D1Z6-F1
#
_cell.length_a   1.000
_cell.length_b   1.000
_cell.length_c   1.000
_cell.angle_alpha   90.00
_cell.angle_beta   90.00
_cell.angle_gamma   90.00
#
_symmetry.space_group_name_H-M   'P 1'
#
loop_
_entity.id
_entity.type
_entity.pdbx_description
1 polymer ?
#
loop_
_entity_poly.entity_id
_entity_poly.type
_entity_poly.pdbx_seq_one_letter_code
_entity_poly.pdbx_strand_id
1 'polypeptide(L)'
;ILWNNQNKIVDGKYFNYPKTIKMPNFIYIEQRTRLGSGSGKEIDIFASSGPDVWIGESKWMKNSVGKNVIKNLIQQRSLVKERRGDNLRDLKLWLFASSGVTENAKRMIEDNGILWSTKEDLNDLLIDSGLRKLPEID
;
A
#
# COMPACT_ATOMS: atom_id res chain seq x y z
N ILE A 1 -5.23 -0.05 10.88
CA ILE A 1 -3.97 -0.77 10.55
C ILE A 1 -2.75 0.12 10.73
N LEU A 2 -2.51 1.13 9.89
CA LEU A 2 -1.30 1.95 9.99
C LEU A 2 -1.15 2.64 11.36
N TRP A 3 -2.25 3.20 11.90
CA TRP A 3 -2.27 3.74 13.28
C TRP A 3 -1.99 2.68 14.35
N ASN A 4 -2.62 1.51 14.28
CA ASN A 4 -2.49 0.44 15.28
C ASN A 4 -1.11 -0.24 15.31
N ASN A 5 -0.31 -0.08 14.25
CA ASN A 5 0.97 -0.75 14.10
C ASN A 5 2.18 0.18 14.15
N GLN A 6 2.01 1.44 14.56
CA GLN A 6 3.16 2.35 14.66
C GLN A 6 4.25 1.80 15.57
N ASN A 7 5.50 1.92 15.12
CA ASN A 7 6.72 1.40 15.77
C ASN A 7 6.78 -0.11 15.98
N LYS A 8 5.80 -0.88 15.50
CA LYS A 8 5.82 -2.34 15.55
C LYS A 8 6.62 -2.93 14.39
N ILE A 9 7.14 -4.14 14.61
CA ILE A 9 7.63 -5.02 13.55
C ILE A 9 6.47 -5.92 13.16
N VAL A 10 6.03 -5.81 11.92
CA VAL A 10 4.92 -6.58 11.37
C VAL A 10 5.48 -7.66 10.45
N ASP A 11 4.89 -8.85 10.48
CA ASP A 11 5.27 -9.94 9.57
C ASP A 11 5.01 -9.55 8.11
N GLY A 12 5.95 -9.82 7.22
CA GLY A 12 5.84 -9.51 5.80
C GLY A 12 4.78 -10.32 5.08
N LYS A 13 4.35 -11.47 5.64
CA LYS A 13 3.35 -12.35 5.03
C LYS A 13 2.04 -11.61 4.71
N TYR A 14 1.64 -10.67 5.56
CA TYR A 14 0.43 -9.85 5.35
C TYR A 14 0.52 -8.90 4.14
N PHE A 15 1.73 -8.73 3.61
CA PHE A 15 2.06 -7.87 2.49
C PHE A 15 2.68 -8.64 1.32
N ASN A 16 2.54 -9.98 1.34
CA ASN A 16 3.16 -10.89 0.37
C ASN A 16 4.66 -10.58 0.18
N TYR A 17 5.35 -10.30 1.29
CA TYR A 17 6.75 -9.86 1.32
C TYR A 17 7.57 -10.81 2.21
N PRO A 18 8.76 -11.26 1.78
CA PRO A 18 9.48 -12.34 2.47
C PRO A 18 10.15 -11.92 3.79
N LYS A 19 10.13 -10.63 4.14
CA LYS A 19 10.81 -10.09 5.33
C LYS A 19 9.83 -9.33 6.20
N THR A 20 10.15 -9.24 7.49
CA THR A 20 9.41 -8.36 8.41
C THR A 20 9.51 -6.90 7.99
N ILE A 21 8.48 -6.12 8.31
CA ILE A 21 8.39 -4.69 8.00
C ILE A 21 8.34 -3.91 9.31
N LYS A 22 9.30 -2.99 9.49
CA LYS A 22 9.23 -2.01 10.58
C LYS A 22 8.28 -0.88 10.18
N MET A 23 7.16 -0.76 10.87
CA MET A 23 6.18 0.29 10.61
C MET A 23 6.70 1.66 11.10
N PRO A 24 6.68 2.69 10.25
CA PRO A 24 7.03 4.04 10.66
C PRO A 24 6.09 4.58 11.74
N ASN A 25 6.58 5.57 12.49
CA ASN A 25 5.77 6.41 13.36
C ASN A 25 5.11 7.50 12.52
N PHE A 26 4.02 7.17 11.82
CA PHE A 26 3.34 8.12 10.95
C PHE A 26 2.81 9.33 11.74
N ILE A 27 3.19 10.53 11.32
CA ILE A 27 2.73 11.80 11.88
C ILE A 27 1.38 12.18 11.29
N TYR A 28 1.13 11.77 10.03
CA TYR A 28 -0.18 11.93 9.42
C TYR A 28 -0.49 10.82 8.41
N ILE A 29 -1.78 10.59 8.22
CA ILE A 29 -2.37 9.67 7.24
C ILE A 29 -3.55 10.38 6.61
N GLU A 30 -3.48 10.60 5.30
CA GLU A 30 -4.54 11.19 4.50
C GLU A 30 -5.14 10.14 3.57
N GLN A 31 -6.42 10.35 3.25
CA GLN A 31 -7.15 9.56 2.27
C GLN A 31 -7.41 10.41 1.04
N ARG A 32 -7.45 9.78 -0.14
CA ARG A 32 -7.78 10.43 -1.42
C ARG A 32 -6.89 11.64 -1.75
N THR A 33 -5.59 11.49 -1.52
CA THR A 33 -4.61 12.55 -1.77
C THR A 33 -4.36 12.70 -3.28
N ARG A 34 -4.48 13.93 -3.80
CA ARG A 34 -4.18 14.24 -5.21
C ARG A 34 -2.74 14.65 -5.43
N LEU A 35 -2.05 13.90 -6.28
CA LEU A 35 -0.67 14.15 -6.72
C LEU A 35 -0.55 15.07 -7.95
N GLY A 36 -1.64 15.70 -8.37
CA GLY A 36 -1.65 16.63 -9.50
C GLY A 36 -3.01 16.68 -10.17
N SER A 37 -3.07 17.38 -11.30
CA SER A 37 -4.23 17.37 -12.19
C SER A 37 -4.22 16.15 -13.12
N GLY A 38 -5.40 15.63 -13.44
CA GLY A 38 -5.59 14.52 -14.39
C GLY A 38 -5.88 13.16 -13.76
N SER A 39 -6.18 12.18 -14.61
CA SER A 39 -6.49 10.81 -14.22
C SER A 39 -5.25 10.09 -13.65
N GLY A 40 -5.47 9.17 -12.71
CA GLY A 40 -4.40 8.37 -12.09
C GLY A 40 -3.56 9.11 -11.03
N LYS A 41 -3.87 10.38 -10.75
CA LYS A 41 -3.14 11.20 -9.77
C LYS A 41 -3.67 11.11 -8.34
N GLU A 42 -4.86 10.56 -8.14
CA GLU A 42 -5.42 10.32 -6.80
C GLU A 42 -4.84 9.02 -6.22
N ILE A 43 -4.40 9.07 -4.97
CA ILE A 43 -3.94 7.93 -4.18
C ILE A 43 -4.92 7.72 -3.03
N ASP A 44 -5.34 6.48 -2.80
CA ASP A 44 -6.29 6.17 -1.75
C ASP A 44 -5.74 6.46 -0.35
N ILE A 45 -4.47 6.15 -0.09
CA ILE A 45 -3.79 6.42 1.18
C ILE A 45 -2.45 7.09 0.96
N PHE A 46 -2.21 8.20 1.65
CA PHE A 46 -0.88 8.82 1.78
C PHE A 46 -0.53 8.91 3.27
N ALA A 47 0.53 8.24 3.70
CA ALA A 47 1.00 8.28 5.09
C ALA A 47 2.46 8.71 5.17
N SER A 48 2.80 9.54 6.15
CA SER A 48 4.18 10.04 6.29
C SER A 48 4.60 10.18 7.75
N SER A 49 5.85 9.81 8.01
CA SER A 49 6.56 10.06 9.28
C SER A 49 7.48 11.28 9.20
N GLY A 50 7.34 12.10 8.16
CA GLY A 50 8.37 13.04 7.70
C GLY A 50 9.16 12.41 6.55
N PRO A 51 10.34 11.82 6.80
CA PRO A 51 11.21 11.32 5.74
C PRO A 51 10.80 9.96 5.16
N ASP A 52 10.03 9.13 5.87
CA ASP A 52 9.48 7.91 5.30
C ASP A 52 8.02 8.10 4.92
N VAL A 53 7.68 7.68 3.70
CA VAL A 53 6.34 7.81 3.12
C VAL A 53 5.82 6.44 2.70
N TRP A 54 4.54 6.22 2.93
CA TRP A 54 3.79 5.10 2.37
C TRP A 54 2.68 5.65 1.48
N ILE A 55 2.54 5.09 0.29
CA ILE A 55 1.38 5.32 -0.56
C ILE A 55 0.63 4.02 -0.80
N GLY A 56 -0.69 4.09 -0.76
CA GLY A 56 -1.59 2.95 -0.84
C GLY A 56 -2.66 3.13 -1.91
N GLU A 57 -2.93 2.06 -2.66
CA GLU A 57 -4.06 1.95 -3.57
C GLU A 57 -4.94 0.76 -3.14
N SER A 58 -6.26 0.90 -3.27
CA SER A 58 -7.25 -0.09 -2.87
C SER A 58 -8.15 -0.48 -4.04
N LYS A 59 -8.24 -1.78 -4.31
CA LYS A 59 -9.11 -2.35 -5.35
C LYS A 59 -10.02 -3.41 -4.75
N TRP A 60 -11.31 -3.07 -4.70
CA TRP A 60 -12.41 -3.95 -4.32
C TRP A 60 -13.11 -4.43 -5.58
N MET A 61 -12.69 -5.59 -6.09
CA MET A 61 -13.22 -6.13 -7.34
C MET A 61 -13.26 -7.66 -7.27
N LYS A 62 -14.20 -8.27 -7.99
CA LYS A 62 -14.37 -9.74 -8.03
C LYS A 62 -13.17 -10.43 -8.71
N ASN A 63 -12.62 -9.79 -9.74
CA ASN A 63 -11.52 -10.34 -10.54
C ASN A 63 -10.16 -9.83 -10.04
N SER A 64 -9.09 -10.57 -10.31
CA SER A 64 -7.75 -10.16 -9.91
C SER A 64 -7.28 -8.89 -10.63
N VAL A 65 -6.49 -8.08 -9.92
CA VAL A 65 -5.95 -6.82 -10.41
C VAL A 65 -4.87 -7.05 -11.49
N GLY A 66 -4.98 -6.30 -12.59
CA GLY A 66 -4.06 -6.35 -13.73
C GLY A 66 -2.90 -5.34 -13.66
N LYS A 67 -1.93 -5.48 -14.58
CA LYS A 67 -0.70 -4.65 -14.67
C LYS A 67 -0.94 -3.14 -14.73
N ASN A 68 -2.08 -2.68 -15.24
CA ASN A 68 -2.34 -1.24 -15.40
C ASN A 68 -2.42 -0.51 -14.06
N VAL A 69 -2.97 -1.14 -13.02
CA VAL A 69 -3.00 -0.57 -11.67
C VAL A 69 -1.58 -0.45 -11.12
N ILE A 70 -0.74 -1.46 -11.35
CA ILE A 70 0.67 -1.47 -10.91
C ILE A 70 1.47 -0.37 -11.61
N LYS A 71 1.29 -0.22 -12.93
CA LYS A 71 1.89 0.86 -13.71
C LYS A 71 1.49 2.23 -13.17
N ASN A 72 0.21 2.42 -12.82
CA ASN A 72 -0.25 3.68 -12.24
C ASN A 72 0.41 3.95 -10.87
N LEU A 73 0.48 2.95 -10.00
CA LEU A 73 1.13 3.07 -8.69
C LEU A 73 2.65 3.37 -8.81
N ILE A 74 3.32 2.81 -9.83
CA ILE A 74 4.70 3.15 -10.17
C ILE A 74 4.81 4.61 -10.64
N GLN A 75 3.90 5.11 -11.46
CA GLN A 75 3.91 6.52 -11.88
C GLN A 75 3.69 7.45 -10.69
N GLN A 76 2.77 7.11 -9.80
CA GLN A 76 2.52 7.83 -8.56
C GLN A 76 3.77 7.89 -7.66
N ARG A 77 4.55 6.79 -7.57
CA ARG A 77 5.86 6.78 -6.89
C ARG A 77 6.77 7.90 -7.41
N SER A 78 6.88 8.03 -8.73
CA SER A 78 7.74 9.06 -9.34
C SER A 78 7.31 10.47 -8.95
N LEU A 79 6.00 10.74 -8.93
CA LEU A 79 5.46 12.04 -8.52
C LEU A 79 5.72 12.35 -7.04
N VAL A 80 5.61 11.35 -6.16
CA VAL A 80 5.94 11.53 -4.74
C VAL A 80 7.42 11.82 -4.56
N LYS A 81 8.29 11.09 -5.27
CA LYS A 81 9.75 11.33 -5.25
C LYS A 81 10.08 12.74 -5.70
N GLU A 82 9.52 13.18 -6.82
CA GLU A 82 9.73 14.53 -7.36
C GLU A 82 9.31 15.61 -6.36
N ARG A 83 8.13 15.48 -5.75
CA ARG A 83 7.61 16.46 -4.79
C ARG A 83 8.37 16.53 -3.48
N ARG A 84 8.87 15.39 -3.00
CA ARG A 84 9.58 15.32 -1.72
C ARG A 84 11.05 15.68 -1.85
N GLY A 85 11.65 15.42 -3.01
CA GLY A 85 13.08 15.63 -3.25
C GLY A 85 13.94 14.96 -2.18
N ASP A 86 14.96 15.68 -1.71
CA ASP A 86 15.95 15.19 -0.74
C ASP A 86 15.36 14.92 0.65
N ASN A 87 14.14 15.38 0.93
CA ASN A 87 13.46 15.10 2.19
C ASN A 87 12.89 13.68 2.26
N LEU A 88 12.93 12.91 1.16
CA LEU A 88 12.46 11.52 1.11
C LEU A 88 13.59 10.54 1.37
N ARG A 89 13.52 9.83 2.51
CA ARG A 89 14.42 8.71 2.83
C ARG A 89 13.94 7.38 2.25
N ASP A 90 12.68 7.05 2.48
CA ASP A 90 12.09 5.80 2.00
C ASP A 90 10.66 6.03 1.49
N LEU A 91 10.29 5.31 0.44
CA LEU A 91 8.94 5.33 -0.13
C LEU A 91 8.48 3.90 -0.36
N LYS A 92 7.50 3.47 0.43
CA LYS A 92 6.84 2.18 0.27
C LYS A 92 5.53 2.35 -0.50
N LEU A 93 5.30 1.42 -1.41
CA LEU A 93 4.05 1.30 -2.15
C LEU A 93 3.31 0.09 -1.61
N TRP A 94 2.00 0.24 -1.42
CA TRP A 94 1.14 -0.83 -0.97
C TRP A 94 -0.11 -0.92 -1.83
N LEU A 95 -0.39 -2.10 -2.37
CA LEU A 95 -1.63 -2.40 -3.08
C LEU A 95 -2.51 -3.31 -2.21
N PHE A 96 -3.71 -2.86 -1.88
CA PHE A 96 -4.77 -3.77 -1.48
C PHE A 96 -5.56 -4.22 -2.70
N ALA A 97 -5.68 -5.53 -2.92
CA ALA A 97 -6.41 -6.13 -4.02
C ALA A 97 -7.30 -7.26 -3.49
N SER A 98 -8.60 -7.02 -3.31
CA SER A 98 -9.50 -7.92 -2.59
C SER A 98 -9.48 -9.37 -3.10
N SER A 99 -9.47 -9.55 -4.43
CA SER A 99 -9.40 -10.86 -5.11
C SER A 99 -8.01 -11.17 -5.69
N GLY A 100 -6.98 -10.56 -5.10
CA GLY A 100 -5.58 -10.73 -5.49
C GLY A 100 -5.20 -10.09 -6.82
N VAL A 101 -4.06 -10.52 -7.36
CA VAL A 101 -3.43 -9.94 -8.55
C VAL A 101 -3.20 -11.02 -9.60
N THR A 102 -3.26 -10.64 -10.88
CA THR A 102 -2.87 -11.54 -11.97
C THR A 102 -1.39 -11.91 -11.86
N GLU A 103 -0.98 -13.10 -12.32
CA GLU A 103 0.42 -13.55 -12.33
C GLU A 103 1.36 -12.52 -13.00
N ASN A 104 0.88 -11.93 -14.08
CA ASN A 104 1.53 -10.85 -14.78
C ASN A 104 1.75 -9.60 -13.90
N ALA A 105 0.75 -9.21 -13.11
CA ALA A 105 0.87 -8.10 -12.17
C ALA A 105 1.77 -8.46 -10.98
N LYS A 106 1.70 -9.70 -10.49
CA LYS A 106 2.53 -10.21 -9.39
C LYS A 106 4.03 -10.06 -9.68
N ARG A 107 4.48 -10.51 -10.86
CA ARG A 107 5.89 -10.31 -11.27
C ARG A 107 6.29 -8.84 -11.26
N MET A 108 5.41 -7.97 -11.79
CA MET A 108 5.68 -6.53 -11.82
C MET A 108 5.74 -5.90 -10.42
N ILE A 109 4.96 -6.41 -9.47
CA ILE A 109 4.99 -6.01 -8.06
C ILE A 109 6.33 -6.42 -7.43
N GLU A 110 6.73 -7.68 -7.61
CA GLU A 110 7.96 -8.25 -7.07
C GLU A 110 9.20 -7.52 -7.62
N ASP A 111 9.28 -7.33 -8.93
CA ASP A 111 10.36 -6.59 -9.62
C ASP A 111 10.52 -5.15 -9.11
N ASN A 112 9.44 -4.58 -8.56
CA ASN A 112 9.40 -3.21 -8.08
C ASN A 112 9.40 -3.08 -6.55
N GLY A 113 9.48 -4.19 -5.81
CA GLY A 113 9.40 -4.20 -4.35
C GLY A 113 8.11 -3.58 -3.80
N ILE A 114 7.00 -3.73 -4.52
CA ILE A 114 5.69 -3.24 -4.09
C ILE A 114 5.09 -4.23 -3.09
N LEU A 115 4.57 -3.73 -1.97
CA LEU A 115 3.82 -4.53 -1.01
C LEU A 115 2.41 -4.78 -1.54
N TRP A 116 1.83 -5.96 -1.29
CA TRP A 116 0.43 -6.18 -1.64
C TRP A 116 -0.29 -7.16 -0.73
N SER A 117 -1.60 -6.97 -0.58
CA SER A 117 -2.44 -7.74 0.32
C SER A 117 -3.77 -8.09 -0.35
N THR A 118 -4.21 -9.33 -0.17
CA THR A 118 -5.58 -9.78 -0.44
C THR A 118 -6.53 -9.40 0.69
N LYS A 119 -7.84 -9.66 0.54
CA LYS A 119 -8.81 -9.55 1.65
C LYS A 119 -8.43 -10.46 2.82
N GLU A 120 -7.95 -11.67 2.54
CA GLU A 120 -7.51 -12.64 3.54
C GLU A 120 -6.29 -12.10 4.30
N ASP A 121 -5.24 -11.67 3.58
CA ASP A 121 -4.04 -11.08 4.19
C ASP A 121 -4.38 -9.89 5.08
N LEU A 122 -5.31 -9.03 4.61
CA LEU A 122 -5.73 -7.84 5.36
C LEU A 122 -6.52 -8.21 6.62
N ASN A 123 -7.36 -9.23 6.55
CA ASN A 123 -8.10 -9.74 7.70
C ASN A 123 -7.18 -10.34 8.76
N ASP A 124 -6.16 -11.07 8.35
CA ASP A 124 -5.18 -11.64 9.28
C ASP A 124 -4.33 -10.54 9.92
N LEU A 125 -3.95 -9.52 9.14
CA LEU A 125 -3.28 -8.33 9.67
C LEU A 125 -4.17 -7.57 10.66
N LEU A 126 -5.47 -7.44 10.38
CA LEU A 126 -6.41 -6.79 11.30
C LEU A 126 -6.45 -7.53 12.64
N ILE A 127 -6.56 -8.85 12.64
CA ILE A 127 -6.55 -9.65 13.88
C ILE A 127 -5.24 -9.45 14.64
N ASP A 128 -4.09 -9.58 13.96
CA ASP A 128 -2.77 -9.42 14.56
C ASP A 128 -2.56 -8.00 15.14
N SER A 129 -3.24 -7.01 14.53
CA SER A 129 -3.28 -5.62 15.00
C SER A 129 -4.24 -5.37 16.18
N GLY A 130 -4.94 -6.39 16.67
CA GLY A 130 -5.99 -6.27 17.69
C GLY A 130 -7.28 -5.62 17.17
N LEU A 131 -7.54 -5.69 15.88
CA LEU A 131 -8.71 -5.13 15.20
C LEU A 131 -9.66 -6.24 14.74
N ARG A 132 -10.91 -5.85 14.45
CA ARG A 132 -11.90 -6.76 13.87
C ARG A 132 -11.65 -6.93 12.38
N LYS A 133 -11.98 -8.11 11.85
CA LYS A 133 -12.00 -8.39 10.41
C LYS A 133 -12.92 -7.41 9.68
N LEU A 134 -12.66 -7.26 8.39
CA LEU A 134 -13.57 -6.58 7.47
C LEU A 134 -14.94 -7.28 7.45
N PRO A 135 -16.04 -6.53 7.24
CA PRO A 135 -17.34 -7.13 7.03
C PRO A 135 -17.35 -7.99 5.77
N GLU A 136 -18.21 -9.00 5.76
CA GLU A 136 -18.63 -9.60 4.50
C GLU A 136 -19.50 -8.60 3.75
N ILE A 137 -19.18 -8.38 2.48
CA ILE A 137 -19.93 -7.49 1.60
C ILE A 137 -20.41 -8.39 0.46
N ASP A 138 -21.72 -8.60 0.42
CA ASP A 138 -22.41 -9.38 -0.62
C ASP A 138 -22.44 -8.64 -1.98
#